data_AF-U7V8T7-F1
#
_entry.id   AF-U7V8T7-F1
#
_cell.length_a   1.000
_cell.length_b   1.000
_cell.length_c   1.000
_cell.angle_alpha   90.00
_cell.angle_beta   90.00
_cell.angle_gamma   90.00
#
_symmetry.space_group_name_H-M   'P 1'
#
loop_
_entity.id
_entity.type
_entity.pdbx_description
1 polymer ?
#
loop_
_entity_poly.entity_id
_entity_poly.type
_entity_poly.pdbx_seq_one_letter_code
_entity_poly.pdbx_strand_id
1 'polypeptide(L)'
;MRDEDTSGLRFTFAYYIAALNYARATGDMKPALKVVHPQNQPAIAQLQGYEQLYMSATQWIVGGSWTVSLTEKQPDEKGYKYAWACSVKQESGVLVNAAANTNTALPTEEARAMRKLYGMWEGEQWWIISAEQYDPSASPRRTALPQVTPTVPAKVVTVPASR
;
A
#
# COMPACT_ATOMS: atom_id res chain seq x y z
N MET A 1 -19.14 -11.96 -24.36
CA MET A 1 -18.41 -11.15 -23.37
C MET A 1 -18.43 -11.96 -22.09
N ARG A 2 -17.27 -12.25 -21.48
CA ARG A 2 -17.22 -13.06 -20.24
C ARG A 2 -17.59 -12.17 -19.05
N ASP A 3 -18.88 -11.98 -18.82
CA ASP A 3 -19.37 -11.27 -17.62
C ASP A 3 -18.98 -12.02 -16.32
N GLU A 4 -18.61 -13.29 -16.44
CA GLU A 4 -18.15 -14.18 -15.36
C GLU A 4 -16.69 -13.89 -14.91
N ASP A 5 -15.82 -13.33 -15.77
CA ASP A 5 -14.40 -13.10 -15.42
C ASP A 5 -14.20 -11.80 -14.61
N THR A 6 -14.89 -10.72 -14.95
CA THR A 6 -14.71 -9.41 -14.26
C THR A 6 -15.24 -9.40 -12.83
N SER A 7 -16.18 -10.29 -12.51
CA SER A 7 -16.67 -10.48 -11.14
C SER A 7 -15.55 -10.98 -10.23
N GLY A 8 -14.76 -11.95 -10.68
CA GLY A 8 -13.59 -12.44 -9.96
C GLY A 8 -12.57 -11.34 -9.66
N LEU A 9 -12.28 -10.50 -10.67
CA LEU A 9 -11.39 -9.35 -10.50
C LEU A 9 -11.92 -8.35 -9.45
N ARG A 10 -13.22 -8.04 -9.49
CA ARG A 10 -13.87 -7.17 -8.49
C ARG A 10 -13.76 -7.74 -7.08
N PHE A 11 -13.96 -9.06 -6.91
CA PHE A 11 -13.80 -9.71 -5.61
C PHE A 11 -12.36 -9.64 -5.12
N THR A 12 -11.38 -9.85 -5.99
CA THR A 12 -9.96 -9.74 -5.62
C THR A 12 -9.59 -8.32 -5.22
N PHE A 13 -10.10 -7.30 -5.92
CA PHE A 13 -9.92 -5.90 -5.51
C PHE A 13 -10.56 -5.61 -4.15
N ALA A 14 -11.81 -6.03 -3.94
CA ALA A 14 -12.49 -5.83 -2.66
C ALA A 14 -11.75 -6.53 -1.51
N TYR A 15 -11.31 -7.78 -1.73
CA TYR A 15 -10.52 -8.54 -0.77
C TYR A 15 -9.19 -7.84 -0.47
N TYR A 16 -8.46 -7.37 -1.48
CA TYR A 16 -7.19 -6.67 -1.30
C TYR A 16 -7.36 -5.41 -0.43
N ILE A 17 -8.36 -4.58 -0.72
CA ILE A 17 -8.65 -3.37 0.07
C ILE A 17 -9.06 -3.73 1.52
N ALA A 18 -9.88 -4.76 1.70
CA ALA A 18 -10.23 -5.25 3.02
C ALA A 18 -9.00 -5.74 3.78
N ALA A 19 -8.09 -6.45 3.12
CA ALA A 19 -6.84 -6.92 3.69
C ALA A 19 -5.91 -5.76 4.08
N LEU A 20 -5.81 -4.70 3.28
CA LEU A 20 -5.06 -3.49 3.64
C LEU A 20 -5.63 -2.82 4.89
N ASN A 21 -6.96 -2.67 4.98
CA ASN A 21 -7.59 -2.06 6.15
C ASN A 21 -7.47 -2.95 7.40
N TYR A 22 -7.62 -4.27 7.25
CA TYR A 22 -7.34 -5.24 8.30
C TYR A 22 -5.91 -5.08 8.81
N ALA A 23 -4.93 -5.02 7.90
CA ALA A 23 -3.53 -4.88 8.26
C ALA A 23 -3.23 -3.53 8.91
N ARG A 24 -4.01 -2.48 8.61
CA ARG A 24 -3.92 -1.20 9.34
C ARG A 24 -4.39 -1.29 10.78
N ALA A 25 -5.32 -2.18 11.08
CA ALA A 25 -5.81 -2.41 12.44
C ALA A 25 -4.94 -3.40 13.23
N THR A 26 -4.29 -4.36 12.55
CA THR A 26 -3.63 -5.50 13.20
C THR A 26 -2.13 -5.58 12.99
N GLY A 27 -1.59 -4.89 11.98
CA GLY A 27 -0.23 -5.04 11.51
C GLY A 27 0.05 -6.26 10.63
N ASP A 28 -0.91 -7.17 10.44
CA ASP A 28 -0.72 -8.40 9.67
C ASP A 28 -1.00 -8.19 8.18
N MET A 29 0.07 -8.14 7.38
CA MET A 29 0.03 -7.92 5.93
C MET A 29 -0.14 -9.21 5.13
N LYS A 30 -0.08 -10.40 5.76
CA LYS A 30 -0.14 -11.69 5.06
C LYS A 30 -1.42 -11.88 4.24
N PRO A 31 -2.61 -11.45 4.69
CA PRO A 31 -3.82 -11.57 3.88
C PRO A 31 -3.71 -10.81 2.56
N ALA A 32 -3.07 -9.63 2.54
CA ALA A 32 -2.90 -8.83 1.33
C ALA A 32 -1.93 -9.49 0.35
N LEU A 33 -0.82 -10.05 0.85
CA LEU A 33 0.18 -10.74 0.04
C LEU A 33 -0.37 -11.96 -0.70
N LYS A 34 -1.46 -12.58 -0.23
CA LYS A 34 -2.09 -13.74 -0.92
C LYS A 34 -2.61 -13.42 -2.31
N VAL A 35 -2.92 -12.16 -2.59
CA VAL A 35 -3.46 -11.73 -3.88
C VAL A 35 -2.53 -10.78 -4.62
N VAL A 36 -1.35 -10.46 -4.08
CA VAL A 36 -0.35 -9.65 -4.80
C VAL A 36 0.52 -10.55 -5.65
N HIS A 37 0.67 -10.21 -6.93
CA HIS A 37 1.49 -10.99 -7.84
C HIS A 37 2.94 -11.08 -7.33
N PRO A 38 3.58 -12.27 -7.32
CA PRO A 38 4.93 -12.44 -6.76
C PRO A 38 6.03 -11.58 -7.41
N GLN A 39 5.82 -11.16 -8.66
CA GLN A 39 6.76 -10.29 -9.37
C GLN A 39 6.47 -8.79 -9.15
N ASN A 40 5.39 -8.44 -8.43
CA ASN A 40 5.02 -7.06 -8.11
C ASN A 40 5.84 -6.52 -6.93
N GLN A 41 7.16 -6.41 -7.15
CA GLN A 41 8.12 -6.00 -6.14
C GLN A 41 7.80 -4.64 -5.48
N PRO A 42 7.32 -3.61 -6.21
CA PRO A 42 6.91 -2.36 -5.57
C PRO A 42 5.82 -2.53 -4.52
N ALA A 43 4.75 -3.27 -4.83
CA ALA A 43 3.66 -3.50 -3.88
C ALA A 43 4.11 -4.39 -2.71
N ILE A 44 4.90 -5.44 -2.97
CA ILE A 44 5.45 -6.30 -1.93
C ILE A 44 6.31 -5.50 -0.95
N ALA A 45 7.25 -4.68 -1.45
CA ALA A 45 8.11 -3.85 -0.63
C ALA A 45 7.31 -2.82 0.19
N GLN A 46 6.25 -2.25 -0.38
CA GLN A 46 5.36 -1.34 0.31
C GLN A 46 4.65 -2.02 1.49
N LEU A 47 4.07 -3.21 1.26
CA LEU A 47 3.40 -4.00 2.29
C LEU A 47 4.36 -4.39 3.42
N GLN A 48 5.58 -4.82 3.08
CA GLN A 48 6.63 -5.12 4.06
C GLN A 48 7.05 -3.88 4.86
N GLY A 49 7.10 -2.70 4.24
CA GLY A 49 7.37 -1.45 4.93
C GLY A 49 6.30 -1.11 5.98
N TYR A 50 5.02 -1.32 5.65
CA TYR A 50 3.96 -1.18 6.65
C TYR A 50 4.03 -2.25 7.73
N GLU A 51 4.34 -3.50 7.39
CA GLU A 51 4.53 -4.57 8.38
C GLU A 51 5.58 -4.19 9.43
N GLN A 52 6.75 -3.69 9.00
CA GLN A 52 7.79 -3.19 9.89
C GLN A 52 7.31 -2.03 10.78
N LEU A 53 6.50 -1.13 10.22
CA LEU A 53 5.92 -0.03 10.97
C LEU A 53 5.01 -0.53 12.10
N TYR A 54 4.15 -1.51 11.85
CA TYR A 54 3.27 -2.06 12.89
C TYR A 54 3.97 -3.00 13.86
N MET A 55 5.06 -3.64 13.46
CA MET A 55 5.90 -4.44 14.37
C MET A 55 6.77 -3.59 15.30
N SER A 56 6.87 -2.28 15.06
CA SER A 56 7.63 -1.38 15.93
C SER A 56 6.95 -1.25 17.30
N ALA A 57 7.73 -1.43 18.37
CA ALA A 57 7.23 -1.24 19.75
C ALA A 57 6.92 0.24 20.08
N THR A 58 7.41 1.18 19.27
CA THR A 58 7.34 2.62 19.55
C THR A 58 6.66 3.42 18.45
N GLN A 59 6.26 2.80 17.34
CA GLN A 59 5.60 3.47 16.23
C GLN A 59 4.46 2.62 15.71
N TRP A 60 3.31 3.24 15.44
CA TRP A 60 2.17 2.58 14.81
C TRP A 60 1.22 3.61 14.20
N ILE A 61 0.34 3.16 13.32
CA ILE A 61 -0.72 4.00 12.75
C ILE A 61 -2.01 3.74 13.51
N VAL A 62 -2.78 4.80 13.76
CA VAL A 62 -4.14 4.73 14.27
C VAL A 62 -5.09 5.35 13.25
N GLY A 63 -6.14 4.60 12.86
CA GLY A 63 -7.10 5.02 11.85
C GLY A 63 -6.52 4.97 10.43
N GLY A 64 -6.98 5.88 9.55
CA GLY A 64 -6.43 5.97 8.18
C GLY A 64 -6.96 4.91 7.22
N SER A 65 -8.08 4.24 7.54
CA SER A 65 -8.72 3.26 6.67
C SER A 65 -9.09 3.85 5.31
N TRP A 66 -9.08 3.01 4.28
CA TRP A 66 -9.43 3.39 2.92
C TRP A 66 -10.80 2.86 2.52
N THR A 67 -11.59 3.70 1.88
CA THR A 67 -12.76 3.30 1.10
C THR A 67 -12.43 3.46 -0.37
N VAL A 68 -12.62 2.39 -1.16
CA VAL A 68 -12.39 2.41 -2.60
C VAL A 68 -13.70 2.16 -3.33
N SER A 69 -13.98 3.00 -4.32
CA SER A 69 -15.14 2.86 -5.20
C SER A 69 -14.68 2.79 -6.65
N LEU A 70 -15.15 1.80 -7.40
CA LEU A 70 -14.96 1.75 -8.85
C LEU A 70 -15.79 2.86 -9.49
N THR A 71 -15.19 3.63 -10.39
CA THR A 71 -15.85 4.79 -11.03
C THR A 71 -16.40 4.45 -12.42
N GLU A 72 -16.01 3.31 -12.97
CA GLU A 72 -16.42 2.85 -14.30
C GLU A 72 -17.05 1.45 -14.22
N LYS A 73 -17.94 1.15 -15.17
CA LYS A 73 -18.68 -0.13 -15.19
C LYS A 73 -17.83 -1.32 -15.62
N GLN A 74 -16.79 -1.10 -16.43
CA GLN A 74 -15.92 -2.14 -16.98
C GLN A 74 -14.46 -1.68 -16.86
N PRO A 75 -13.50 -2.61 -16.69
CA PRO A 75 -12.08 -2.30 -16.72
C PRO A 75 -11.57 -2.10 -18.15
N ASP A 76 -10.45 -1.39 -18.29
CA ASP A 76 -9.62 -1.41 -19.48
C ASP A 76 -8.89 -2.76 -19.56
N GLU A 77 -8.84 -3.39 -20.73
CA GLU A 77 -8.22 -4.70 -20.94
C GLU A 77 -6.98 -4.60 -21.85
N LYS A 78 -5.90 -5.30 -21.49
CA LYS A 78 -4.68 -5.44 -22.28
C LYS A 78 -4.14 -6.87 -22.17
N GLY A 79 -4.62 -7.74 -23.06
CA GLY A 79 -4.35 -9.19 -22.96
C GLY A 79 -5.00 -9.77 -21.71
N TYR A 80 -4.20 -10.37 -20.82
CA TYR A 80 -4.67 -10.91 -19.53
C TYR A 80 -4.57 -9.92 -18.37
N LYS A 81 -4.33 -8.64 -18.66
CA LYS A 81 -4.15 -7.57 -17.67
C LYS A 81 -5.29 -6.57 -17.76
N TYR A 82 -5.68 -6.05 -16.62
CA TYR A 82 -6.88 -5.25 -16.45
C TYR A 82 -6.57 -4.02 -15.59
N ALA A 83 -7.10 -2.87 -15.96
CA ALA A 83 -7.00 -1.65 -15.17
C ALA A 83 -8.40 -1.08 -14.94
N TRP A 84 -8.77 -0.86 -13.69
CA TRP A 84 -10.12 -0.40 -13.34
C TRP A 84 -10.05 0.96 -12.67
N ALA A 85 -10.69 1.95 -13.26
CA ALA A 85 -10.79 3.28 -12.68
C ALA A 85 -11.48 3.25 -11.31
N CYS A 86 -10.88 3.94 -10.34
CA CYS A 86 -11.37 4.02 -8.98
C CYS A 86 -11.15 5.39 -8.35
N SER A 87 -11.93 5.66 -7.31
CA SER A 87 -11.70 6.75 -6.37
C SER A 87 -11.41 6.16 -4.99
N VAL A 88 -10.40 6.69 -4.32
CA VAL A 88 -10.08 6.31 -2.93
C VAL A 88 -10.34 7.48 -1.99
N LYS A 89 -11.02 7.19 -0.89
CA LYS A 89 -11.16 8.09 0.24
C LYS A 89 -10.43 7.49 1.42
N GLN A 90 -9.51 8.24 2.00
CA GLN A 90 -8.82 7.87 3.23
C GLN A 90 -9.45 8.62 4.41
N GLU A 91 -9.81 7.88 5.46
CA GLU A 91 -10.22 8.47 6.73
C GLU A 91 -9.05 9.19 7.41
N SER A 92 -9.35 10.11 8.32
CA SER A 92 -8.31 10.71 9.15
C SER A 92 -7.58 9.63 9.94
N GLY A 93 -6.25 9.72 9.96
CA GLY A 93 -5.40 8.83 10.74
C GLY A 93 -4.18 9.58 11.25
N VAL A 94 -3.48 8.98 12.19
CA VAL A 94 -2.24 9.52 12.76
C VAL A 94 -1.16 8.45 12.78
N LEU A 95 0.07 8.87 12.46
CA LEU A 95 1.27 8.12 12.77
C LEU A 95 1.71 8.52 14.18
N VAL A 96 1.68 7.56 15.10
CA VAL A 96 2.14 7.72 16.47
C VAL A 96 3.62 7.36 16.53
N ASN A 97 4.43 8.20 17.17
CA ASN A 97 5.81 7.93 17.53
C ASN A 97 5.98 8.13 19.04
N ALA A 98 5.82 7.05 19.79
CA ALA A 98 5.92 7.03 21.23
C ALA A 98 7.35 7.33 21.72
N ALA A 99 8.38 6.90 20.99
CA ALA A 99 9.78 7.19 21.35
C ALA A 99 10.11 8.68 21.32
N ALA A 100 9.50 9.41 20.38
CA ALA A 100 9.67 10.87 20.25
C ALA A 100 8.54 11.67 20.92
N ASN A 101 7.53 11.01 21.50
CA ASN A 101 6.30 11.62 22.01
C ASN A 101 5.64 12.58 20.99
N THR A 102 5.57 12.16 19.73
CA THR A 102 4.97 12.96 18.64
C THR A 102 3.91 12.17 17.90
N ASN A 103 2.88 12.88 17.43
CA ASN A 103 1.85 12.35 16.54
C ASN A 103 1.80 13.23 15.28
N THR A 104 1.84 12.60 14.11
CA THR A 104 1.77 13.30 12.83
C THR A 104 0.53 12.83 12.08
N ALA A 105 -0.20 13.74 11.43
CA ALA A 105 -1.30 13.36 10.57
C ALA A 105 -0.81 12.41 9.46
N LEU A 106 -1.54 11.32 9.23
CA LEU A 106 -1.19 10.36 8.20
C LEU A 106 -1.32 11.03 6.83
N PRO A 107 -0.29 10.98 5.96
CA PRO A 107 -0.39 11.53 4.62
C PRO A 107 -1.53 10.88 3.84
N THR A 108 -2.30 11.69 3.11
CA THR A 108 -3.40 11.22 2.25
C THR A 108 -3.05 11.24 0.76
N GLU A 109 -1.85 11.71 0.41
CA GLU A 109 -1.42 11.90 -0.98
C GLU A 109 -1.42 10.58 -1.76
N GLU A 110 -1.03 9.50 -1.12
CA GLU A 110 -1.02 8.17 -1.73
C GLU A 110 -2.44 7.72 -2.12
N ALA A 111 -3.40 7.81 -1.20
CA ALA A 111 -4.80 7.51 -1.49
C ALA A 111 -5.35 8.41 -2.60
N ARG A 112 -5.02 9.71 -2.59
CA ARG A 112 -5.45 10.66 -3.64
C ARG A 112 -4.84 10.38 -5.00
N ALA A 113 -3.62 9.83 -5.04
CA ALA A 113 -2.91 9.48 -6.26
C ALA A 113 -3.42 8.17 -6.87
N MET A 114 -4.04 7.28 -6.09
CA MET A 114 -4.61 6.03 -6.59
C MET A 114 -5.88 6.29 -7.42
N ARG A 115 -5.74 6.20 -8.74
CA ARG A 115 -6.83 6.40 -9.71
C ARG A 115 -7.27 5.14 -10.43
N LYS A 116 -6.45 4.10 -10.39
CA LYS A 116 -6.77 2.80 -10.99
C LYS A 116 -6.29 1.67 -10.07
N LEU A 117 -7.03 0.58 -10.07
CA LEU A 117 -6.58 -0.72 -9.56
C LEU A 117 -6.19 -1.58 -10.75
N TYR A 118 -5.12 -2.37 -10.59
CA TYR A 118 -4.58 -3.18 -11.67
C TYR A 118 -4.61 -4.65 -11.28
N GLY A 119 -5.10 -5.48 -12.20
CA GLY A 119 -5.20 -6.91 -12.02
C GLY A 119 -4.68 -7.70 -13.21
N MET A 120 -4.32 -8.95 -12.98
CA MET A 120 -3.94 -9.89 -14.03
C MET A 120 -4.55 -11.26 -13.73
N TRP A 121 -5.08 -11.91 -14.76
CA TRP A 121 -5.48 -13.31 -14.67
C TRP A 121 -4.28 -14.18 -15.07
N GLU A 122 -3.82 -15.06 -14.18
CA GLU A 122 -2.73 -15.99 -14.47
C GLU A 122 -2.94 -17.33 -13.76
N GLY A 123 -2.76 -18.41 -14.52
CA GLY A 123 -3.07 -19.77 -14.07
C GLY A 123 -4.57 -19.90 -13.85
N GLU A 124 -4.99 -19.79 -12.60
CA GLU A 124 -6.39 -19.96 -12.17
C GLU A 124 -6.80 -18.93 -11.10
N GLN A 125 -6.06 -17.82 -11.00
CA GLN A 125 -6.35 -16.79 -10.01
C GLN A 125 -6.14 -15.38 -10.53
N TRP A 126 -6.86 -14.47 -9.90
CA TRP A 126 -6.70 -13.03 -10.08
C TRP A 126 -5.60 -12.51 -9.16
N TRP A 127 -4.66 -11.79 -9.75
CA TRP A 127 -3.57 -11.15 -9.04
C TRP A 127 -3.66 -9.64 -9.09
N ILE A 128 -3.30 -8.98 -8.00
CA ILE A 128 -3.02 -7.54 -7.93
C ILE A 128 -1.62 -7.31 -8.51
N ILE A 129 -1.57 -6.49 -9.55
CA ILE A 129 -0.33 -6.10 -10.23
C ILE A 129 -0.10 -4.59 -10.08
N SER A 130 1.07 -4.11 -10.48
CA SER A 130 1.36 -2.68 -10.51
C SER A 130 0.98 -2.04 -11.85
N ALA A 131 0.99 -0.70 -11.90
CA ALA A 131 0.79 0.04 -13.14
C ALA A 131 1.85 -0.31 -14.19
N GLU A 132 3.11 -0.48 -13.78
CA GLU A 132 4.24 -0.87 -14.64
C GLU A 132 4.06 -2.29 -15.20
N GLN A 133 3.51 -3.20 -14.39
CA GLN A 133 3.20 -4.53 -14.85
C GLN A 133 2.02 -4.54 -15.83
N TYR A 134 1.02 -3.68 -15.62
CA TYR A 134 -0.08 -3.49 -16.57
C TYR A 134 0.42 -2.92 -17.88
N ASP A 135 1.21 -1.84 -17.80
CA ASP A 135 1.82 -1.17 -18.93
C ASP A 135 3.26 -0.72 -18.62
N PRO A 136 4.30 -1.33 -19.23
CA PRO A 136 5.69 -0.98 -18.95
C PRO A 136 6.05 0.48 -19.29
N SER A 137 5.33 1.12 -20.22
CA SER A 137 5.46 2.56 -20.50
C SER A 137 4.86 3.44 -19.41
N ALA A 138 3.96 2.91 -18.58
CA ALA A 138 3.39 3.59 -17.44
C ALA A 138 4.34 3.48 -16.24
N SER A 139 5.54 4.06 -16.33
CA SER A 139 6.40 4.26 -15.17
C SER A 139 5.76 5.29 -14.22
N PRO A 140 5.42 4.97 -12.96
CA PRO A 140 4.89 5.93 -11.99
C PRO A 140 5.99 6.52 -11.10
N ARG A 141 5.71 7.71 -10.56
CA ARG A 141 6.47 8.35 -9.49
C ARG A 141 6.42 7.45 -8.25
N ARG A 142 7.59 7.08 -7.70
CA ARG A 142 7.72 6.48 -6.36
C ARG A 142 6.86 7.26 -5.38
N THR A 143 5.78 6.65 -4.90
CA THR A 143 5.08 7.16 -3.72
C THR A 143 5.91 6.68 -2.54
N ALA A 144 6.67 7.57 -1.92
CA ALA A 144 7.42 7.23 -0.74
C ALA A 144 6.43 6.79 0.34
N LEU A 145 6.73 5.65 1.00
CA LEU A 145 6.12 5.34 2.29
C LEU A 145 6.25 6.58 3.21
N PRO A 146 5.31 6.81 4.15
CA PRO A 146 5.46 7.86 5.15
C PRO A 146 6.87 7.76 5.74
N GLN A 147 7.71 8.77 5.50
CA GLN A 147 9.09 8.72 5.93
C GLN A 147 9.14 8.72 7.46
N VAL A 148 9.74 7.68 8.03
CA VAL A 148 10.27 7.75 9.38
C VAL A 148 11.53 8.60 9.29
N THR A 149 11.48 9.85 9.72
CA THR A 149 12.69 10.65 9.90
C THR A 149 13.33 10.23 11.22
N PRO A 150 14.47 9.50 11.23
CA PRO A 150 15.19 9.27 12.47
C PRO A 150 15.68 10.63 12.98
N THR A 151 15.04 11.14 14.03
CA THR A 151 15.49 12.38 14.68
C THR A 151 16.47 12.00 15.79
N VAL A 152 17.70 11.67 15.40
CA VAL A 152 18.83 11.69 16.33
C VAL A 152 19.99 12.39 15.63
N PRO A 153 20.37 13.61 16.04
CA PRO A 153 21.70 14.09 15.70
C PRO A 153 22.69 13.19 16.44
N ALA A 154 23.60 12.54 15.71
CA ALA A 154 24.75 11.87 16.29
C ALA A 154 25.55 12.93 17.07
N LYS A 155 25.31 13.04 18.37
CA LYS A 155 26.12 13.86 19.26
C LYS A 155 27.41 13.06 19.49
N VAL A 156 28.39 13.28 18.62
CA VAL A 156 29.77 12.84 18.88
C VAL A 156 30.24 13.61 20.10
N VAL A 157 30.14 13.00 21.27
CA VAL A 157 30.80 13.49 22.48
C VAL A 157 32.24 13.02 22.38
N THR A 158 33.11 13.88 21.86
CA THR A 158 34.56 13.69 21.96
C THR A 158 34.92 13.83 23.44
N VAL A 159 35.22 12.72 24.09
CA VAL A 159 35.83 12.73 25.44
C VAL A 159 37.30 13.11 25.25
N PRO A 160 37.79 14.24 25.81
CA PRO A 160 39.22 14.53 25.76
C PRO A 160 39.96 13.54 26.66
N ALA A 161 40.97 12.87 26.09
CA ALA A 161 41.86 12.00 26.84
C ALA A 161 42.74 12.85 27.78
N SER A 162 42.56 12.69 29.09
CA SER A 162 43.46 13.24 30.09
C SER A 162 44.72 12.38 30.19
N ARG A 163 45.88 12.95 29.86
CA ARG A 163 47.19 12.62 30.43
C ARG A 163 48.02 13.89 30.53
#